data_AF-A0A2V7ME42-F1
#
_entry.id   AF-A0A2V7ME42-F1
#
_cell.length_a   1.000
_cell.length_b   1.000
_cell.length_c   1.000
_cell.angle_alpha   90.00
_cell.angle_beta   90.00
_cell.angle_gamma   90.00
#
_symmetry.space_group_name_H-M   'P 1'
#
loop_
_entity.id
_entity.type
_entity.pdbx_description
1 polymer ?
#
loop_
_entity_poly.entity_id
_entity_poly.type
_entity_poly.pdbx_seq_one_letter_code
_entity_poly.pdbx_strand_id
1 'polypeptide(L)'
;MIMTFKSAVWYPIAIVLSVINLVGAGFAVGQAETSHATIHAVLALAFGLWAQRLRPGGTERPAQLEGLEALEGLEAEVSKLRQELTETQERLDFVERLLARGPETGRVGPER
;
A
#
# COMPACT_ATOMS: atom_id res chain seq x y z
N MET A 1 41.38 -7.33 -19.74
CA MET A 1 40.55 -6.15 -20.01
C MET A 1 39.57 -6.01 -18.85
N ILE A 2 39.87 -5.13 -17.88
CA ILE A 2 39.00 -4.96 -16.71
C ILE A 2 37.78 -4.15 -17.17
N MET A 3 36.65 -4.81 -17.37
CA MET A 3 35.37 -4.17 -17.62
C MET A 3 34.97 -3.41 -16.37
N THR A 4 35.06 -2.08 -16.39
CA THR A 4 34.70 -1.23 -15.26
C THR A 4 33.21 -1.39 -14.97
N PHE A 5 32.87 -2.07 -13.88
CA PHE A 5 31.50 -2.27 -13.40
C PHE A 5 30.91 -0.93 -12.93
N LYS A 6 30.25 -0.20 -13.83
CA LYS A 6 29.66 1.11 -13.51
C LYS A 6 28.23 0.93 -13.04
N SER A 7 28.01 1.02 -11.72
CA SER A 7 26.69 0.85 -11.08
C SER A 7 25.59 1.70 -11.72
N ALA A 8 25.93 2.90 -12.19
CA ALA A 8 25.01 3.81 -12.87
C ALA A 8 24.40 3.25 -14.17
N VAL A 9 25.07 2.31 -14.84
CA VAL A 9 24.56 1.66 -16.07
C VAL A 9 23.83 0.36 -15.73
N TRP A 10 24.31 -0.38 -14.74
CA TRP A 10 23.73 -1.68 -14.37
C TRP A 10 22.46 -1.57 -13.54
N TYR A 11 22.29 -0.49 -12.76
CA TYR A 11 21.07 -0.23 -11.99
C TYR A 11 19.79 -0.20 -12.87
N PRO A 12 19.70 0.63 -13.93
CA PRO A 12 18.51 0.64 -14.78
C PRO A 12 18.31 -0.68 -15.52
N ILE A 13 19.40 -1.35 -15.93
CA ILE A 13 19.33 -2.67 -16.57
C ILE A 13 18.70 -3.70 -15.62
N ALA A 14 19.13 -3.74 -14.35
CA ALA A 14 18.61 -4.67 -13.36
C ALA A 14 17.11 -4.43 -13.07
N ILE A 15 16.67 -3.16 -13.03
CA ILE A 15 15.24 -2.81 -12.90
C ILE A 15 14.44 -3.36 -14.08
N VAL A 16 14.87 -3.07 -15.30
CA VAL A 16 14.16 -3.51 -16.52
C VAL A 16 14.05 -5.03 -16.56
N LEU A 17 15.14 -5.74 -16.24
CA LEU A 17 15.14 -7.20 -16.19
C LEU A 17 14.19 -7.74 -15.11
N SER A 18 14.13 -7.10 -13.94
CA SER A 18 13.20 -7.48 -12.87
C SER A 18 11.74 -7.32 -13.33
N VAL A 19 11.39 -6.17 -13.93
CA VAL A 19 10.03 -5.88 -14.42
C VAL A 19 9.60 -6.85 -15.52
N ILE A 20 10.46 -7.11 -16.52
CA ILE A 20 10.16 -8.04 -17.61
C ILE A 20 9.89 -9.44 -17.06
N ASN A 21 10.70 -9.91 -16.11
CA ASN A 21 10.49 -11.22 -15.50
C ASN A 21 9.21 -11.26 -14.66
N LEU A 22 8.86 -10.19 -13.95
CA LEU A 22 7.62 -10.13 -13.19
C LEU A 22 6.38 -10.23 -14.11
N VAL A 23 6.40 -9.52 -15.23
CA VAL A 23 5.35 -9.62 -16.27
C VAL A 23 5.29 -11.03 -16.85
N GLY A 24 6.45 -11.63 -17.15
CA GLY A 24 6.54 -13.02 -17.61
C GLY A 24 5.94 -14.02 -16.63
N ALA A 25 6.16 -13.83 -15.32
CA ALA A 25 5.56 -14.67 -14.28
C ALA A 25 4.03 -14.56 -14.29
N GLY A 26 3.49 -13.33 -14.37
CA GLY A 26 2.03 -13.11 -14.44
C GLY A 26 1.40 -13.73 -15.68
N PHE A 27 2.06 -13.64 -16.84
CA PHE A 27 1.61 -14.30 -18.06
C PHE A 27 1.60 -15.82 -17.93
N ALA A 28 2.67 -16.42 -17.42
CA ALA A 28 2.77 -17.87 -17.24
C ALA A 28 1.76 -18.43 -16.23
N VAL A 29 1.42 -17.67 -15.17
CA VAL A 29 0.31 -18.01 -14.26
C VAL A 29 -1.02 -18.04 -15.01
N GLY A 30 -1.28 -17.06 -15.88
CA GLY A 30 -2.48 -17.02 -16.73
C GLY A 30 -2.60 -18.21 -17.69
N GLN A 31 -1.47 -18.80 -18.07
CA GLN A 31 -1.39 -19.97 -18.96
C GLN A 31 -1.30 -21.31 -18.21
N ALA A 32 -1.42 -21.31 -16.87
CA ALA A 32 -1.27 -22.48 -16.00
C ALA A 32 0.11 -23.19 -16.09
N GLU A 33 1.17 -22.48 -16.50
CA GLU A 33 2.53 -23.01 -16.60
C GLU A 33 3.35 -22.70 -15.34
N THR A 34 3.11 -23.46 -14.27
CA THR A 34 3.66 -23.20 -12.93
C THR A 34 5.20 -23.16 -12.89
N SER A 35 5.86 -24.00 -13.70
CA SER A 35 7.32 -24.06 -13.79
C SER A 35 7.90 -22.78 -14.39
N HIS A 36 7.34 -22.29 -15.50
CA HIS A 36 7.78 -21.04 -16.14
C HIS A 36 7.49 -19.83 -15.24
N ALA A 37 6.33 -19.80 -14.59
CA ALA A 37 5.99 -18.76 -13.63
C ALA A 37 6.99 -18.70 -12.46
N THR A 38 7.40 -19.85 -11.94
CA THR A 38 8.37 -19.94 -10.84
C THR A 38 9.75 -19.45 -11.25
N ILE A 39 10.23 -19.84 -12.44
CA ILE A 39 11.52 -19.39 -12.97
C ILE A 39 11.51 -17.86 -13.14
N HIS A 40 10.46 -17.31 -13.76
CA HIS A 40 10.32 -15.87 -13.93
C HIS A 40 10.20 -15.13 -12.59
N ALA A 41 9.46 -15.66 -11.62
CA ALA A 41 9.36 -15.06 -10.29
C ALA A 41 10.72 -15.01 -9.57
N VAL A 42 11.49 -16.11 -9.59
CA VAL A 42 12.82 -16.16 -8.99
C VAL A 42 13.76 -15.16 -9.66
N LEU A 43 13.76 -15.09 -11.00
CA LEU A 43 14.58 -14.12 -11.73
C LEU A 43 14.17 -12.68 -11.42
N ALA A 44 12.88 -12.38 -11.34
CA ALA A 44 12.38 -11.06 -10.99
C ALA A 44 12.89 -10.61 -9.62
N LEU A 45 12.82 -11.51 -8.62
CA LEU A 45 13.35 -11.25 -7.27
C LEU A 45 14.86 -11.06 -7.29
N ALA A 46 15.61 -11.95 -7.94
CA ALA A 46 17.07 -11.88 -8.00
C ALA A 46 17.55 -10.54 -8.61
N PHE A 47 16.94 -10.11 -9.73
CA PHE A 47 17.27 -8.83 -10.35
C PHE A 47 16.82 -7.63 -9.52
N GLY A 48 15.67 -7.73 -8.81
CA GLY A 48 15.21 -6.69 -7.90
C GLY A 48 16.16 -6.48 -6.71
N LEU A 49 16.59 -7.56 -6.08
CA LEU A 49 17.60 -7.55 -5.01
C LEU A 49 18.95 -7.01 -5.51
N TRP A 50 19.35 -7.37 -6.73
CA TRP A 50 20.57 -6.85 -7.35
C TRP A 50 20.46 -5.35 -7.67
N ALA A 51 19.31 -4.88 -8.13
CA ALA A 51 19.05 -3.46 -8.36
C ALA A 51 19.13 -2.66 -7.04
N GLN A 52 18.58 -3.18 -5.94
CA GLN A 52 18.72 -2.57 -4.61
C GLN A 52 20.20 -2.41 -4.23
N ARG A 53 21.02 -3.43 -4.50
CA ARG A 53 22.46 -3.42 -4.23
C ARG A 53 23.25 -2.46 -5.14
N LEU A 54 22.77 -2.22 -6.35
CA LEU A 54 23.40 -1.33 -7.34
C LEU A 54 22.94 0.13 -7.25
N ARG A 55 21.93 0.43 -6.41
CA ARG A 55 21.37 1.77 -6.25
C ARG A 55 22.50 2.77 -5.90
N PRO A 56 22.82 3.75 -6.77
CA PRO A 56 23.88 4.71 -6.50
C PRO A 56 23.47 5.62 -5.33
N GLY A 57 24.15 5.49 -4.18
CA GLY A 57 24.12 6.47 -3.09
C GLY A 57 22.73 6.83 -2.55
N GLY A 58 22.19 5.98 -1.69
CA GLY A 58 21.27 6.40 -0.64
C GLY A 58 21.84 5.92 0.69
N THR A 59 22.61 6.77 1.35
CA THR A 59 23.17 6.57 2.69
C THR A 59 22.18 5.80 3.57
N GLU A 60 22.57 4.62 4.06
CA GLU A 60 21.73 3.73 4.90
C GLU A 60 21.42 4.30 6.30
N ARG A 61 21.64 5.60 6.54
CA ARG A 61 21.40 6.31 7.81
C ARG A 61 20.31 7.40 7.75
N PRO A 62 20.27 8.32 6.77
CA PRO A 62 19.17 9.28 6.63
C PRO A 62 17.85 8.64 6.13
N ALA A 63 17.88 7.63 5.26
CA ALA A 63 16.65 7.01 4.75
C ALA A 63 15.86 6.23 5.82
N GLN A 64 16.54 5.72 6.85
CA GLN A 64 15.87 5.08 7.99
C GLN A 64 15.20 6.13 8.89
N LEU A 65 15.83 7.29 9.09
CA LEU A 65 15.25 8.40 9.85
C LEU A 65 14.07 9.03 9.12
N GLU A 66 14.19 9.29 7.81
CA GLU A 66 13.08 9.76 6.97
C GLU A 66 11.92 8.76 6.95
N GLY A 67 12.22 7.45 6.92
CA GLY A 67 11.21 6.40 7.01
C GLY A 67 10.48 6.37 8.36
N LEU A 68 11.20 6.60 9.46
CA LEU A 68 10.62 6.69 10.81
C LEU A 68 9.75 7.94 10.95
N GLU A 69 10.20 9.10 10.47
CA GLU A 69 9.39 10.33 10.47
C GLU A 69 8.12 10.19 9.61
N ALA A 70 8.21 9.53 8.45
CA ALA A 70 7.05 9.24 7.62
C ALA A 70 6.08 8.25 8.28
N LEU A 71 6.59 7.27 9.03
CA LEU A 71 5.80 6.32 9.82
C LEU A 71 5.07 7.02 10.97
N GLU A 72 5.75 7.90 11.71
CA GLU A 72 5.14 8.71 12.77
C GLU A 72 4.04 9.64 12.22
N GLY A 73 4.29 10.28 11.08
CA GLY A 73 3.28 11.10 10.39
C GLY A 73 2.05 10.27 9.99
N LEU A 74 2.27 9.07 9.45
CA LEU A 74 1.18 8.16 9.07
C LEU A 74 0.40 7.66 10.29
N GLU A 75 1.07 7.35 11.41
CA GLU A 75 0.41 6.93 12.65
C GLU A 75 -0.47 8.04 13.22
N ALA A 76 -0.01 9.29 13.16
CA ALA A 76 -0.79 10.46 13.56
C ALA A 76 -2.03 10.64 12.66
N GLU A 77 -1.87 10.50 11.34
CA GLU A 77 -2.99 10.57 10.40
C GLU A 77 -4.01 9.44 10.61
N VAL A 78 -3.56 8.21 10.84
CA VAL A 78 -4.45 7.07 11.13
C VAL A 78 -5.19 7.28 12.45
N SER A 79 -4.51 7.79 13.48
CA SER A 79 -5.12 8.09 14.77
C SER A 79 -6.19 9.17 14.63
N LYS A 80 -5.92 10.22 13.84
CA LYS A 80 -6.87 11.27 13.51
C LYS A 80 -8.08 10.73 12.73
N LEU A 81 -7.84 9.92 11.70
CA LEU A 81 -8.93 9.29 10.93
C LEU A 81 -9.80 8.39 11.79
N ARG A 82 -9.20 7.60 12.70
CA ARG A 82 -9.96 6.80 13.66
C ARG A 82 -10.84 7.66 14.56
N GLN A 83 -10.33 8.80 15.03
CA GLN A 83 -11.12 9.73 15.84
C GLN A 83 -12.30 10.32 15.06
N GLU A 84 -12.06 10.80 13.83
CA GLU A 84 -13.13 11.34 12.96
C GLU A 84 -14.18 10.28 12.62
N LEU A 85 -13.77 9.02 12.42
CA LEU A 85 -14.70 7.92 12.20
C LEU A 85 -15.55 7.61 13.43
N THR A 86 -14.96 7.60 14.63
CA THR A 86 -15.72 7.41 15.88
C THR A 86 -16.75 8.53 16.06
N GLU A 87 -16.37 9.79 15.85
CA GLU A 87 -17.30 10.92 15.95
C GLU A 87 -18.44 10.80 14.93
N THR A 88 -18.12 10.40 13.70
CA THR A 88 -19.12 10.18 12.64
C THR A 88 -20.08 9.05 13.02
N GLN A 89 -19.57 7.98 13.61
CA GLN A 89 -20.39 6.87 14.11
C GLN A 89 -21.33 7.32 15.23
N GLU A 90 -20.84 8.11 16.21
CA GLU A 90 -21.68 8.65 17.28
C GLU A 90 -22.80 9.56 16.76
N ARG A 91 -22.49 10.40 15.75
CA ARG A 91 -23.48 11.26 15.09
C ARG A 91 -24.53 10.43 14.34
N LEU A 92 -24.11 9.37 13.65
CA LEU A 92 -25.02 8.46 12.97
C LEU A 92 -25.92 7.71 13.95
N ASP A 93 -25.37 7.18 15.03
CA ASP A 93 -26.10 6.52 16.11
C ASP A 93 -27.08 7.47 16.81
N PHE A 94 -26.72 8.75 16.98
CA PHE A 94 -27.64 9.78 17.46
C PHE A 94 -28.81 10.01 16.49
N VAL A 95 -28.53 10.13 15.19
CA VAL A 95 -29.56 10.29 14.16
C VAL A 95 -30.45 9.07 14.10
N GLU A 96 -29.90 7.86 14.17
CA GLU A 96 -30.64 6.61 14.21
C GLU A 96 -31.58 6.57 15.43
N ARG A 97 -31.09 6.92 16.62
CA ARG A 97 -31.93 7.03 17.82
C ARG A 97 -33.04 8.08 17.68
N LEU A 98 -32.76 9.22 17.04
CA LEU A 98 -33.76 10.26 16.82
C LEU A 98 -34.84 9.81 15.83
N LEU A 99 -34.44 9.15 14.74
CA LEU A 99 -35.36 8.57 13.76
C LEU A 99 -36.19 7.42 14.37
N ALA A 100 -35.55 6.54 15.15
CA ALA A 100 -36.21 5.44 15.83
C ALA A 100 -37.21 5.90 16.90
N ARG A 101 -36.98 7.08 17.50
CA ARG A 101 -37.95 7.70 18.41
C ARG A 101 -39.20 8.24 17.71
N GLY A 102 -39.16 8.51 16.40
CA GLY A 102 -40.29 9.03 15.64
C GLY A 102 -40.90 10.31 16.23
N PRO A 103 -41.92 10.92 15.59
CA PRO A 103 -42.66 12.02 16.19
C PRO A 103 -43.59 11.49 17.30
N GLU A 104 -43.03 11.24 18.49
CA GLU A 104 -43.79 11.08 19.74
C GLU A 104 -44.32 12.46 20.18
N THR A 105 -45.29 13.02 19.44
CA THR A 105 -46.20 14.10 19.88
C THR A 105 -47.16 14.45 18.74
N GLY A 106 -48.27 13.71 18.65
CA GLY A 106 -49.32 14.02 17.68
C GLY A 106 -50.58 13.17 17.78
N ARG A 107 -50.84 12.53 18.93
CA ARG A 107 -52.13 11.88 19.20
C ARG A 107 -52.87 12.64 20.31
N VAL A 108 -53.09 13.93 20.10
CA VAL A 108 -54.24 14.62 20.69
C VAL A 108 -55.43 14.24 19.81
N GLY A 109 -56.14 13.19 20.22
CA GLY A 109 -57.43 12.86 19.61
C GLY A 109 -58.43 13.98 19.92
N PRO A 110 -59.13 14.54 18.92
CA PRO A 110 -60.20 15.49 19.20
C PRO A 110 -61.36 14.80 19.91
N GLU A 111 -61.89 15.52 20.91
CA GLU A 111 -63.07 15.20 21.72
C GLU A 111 -64.27 14.72 20.88
N ARG A 112 -65.03 13.78 21.44
CA ARG A 112 -66.47 13.62 21.21
C ARG A 112 -67.16 13.31 22.53
#